data_AF-A0A832GJ15-F1
#
_entry.id   AF-A0A832GJ15-F1
#
_cell.length_a   1.000
_cell.length_b   1.000
_cell.length_c   1.000
_cell.angle_alpha   90.00
_cell.angle_beta   90.00
_cell.angle_gamma   90.00
#
_symmetry.space_group_name_H-M   'P 1'
#
loop_
_entity.id
_entity.type
_entity.pdbx_description
1 polymer ?
#
loop_
_entity_poly.entity_id
_entity_poly.type
_entity_poly.pdbx_seq_one_letter_code
_entity_poly.pdbx_strand_id
1 'polypeptide(L)'
;MANAGHTWTVSTAGTLNLSLMQNYDAIFLGGYYTNIVIADLIQYVQNGGNVYLMGGTGAGGAAFEAGFWNPFLNAFGLSFTPSYNGIGGNIPINSPHPIFAGVSQLFQHNGNSITDLEPSNPNNEVLVFSQDGQGLYAVYIVPEPASLLALGVGLAGVVGLRRRRR
;
A
#
# COMPACT_ATOMS: atom_id res chain seq x y z
N MET A 1 1.17 -9.53 -15.73
CA MET A 1 2.22 -8.49 -15.68
C MET A 1 2.86 -8.26 -17.06
N ALA A 2 3.53 -9.24 -17.69
CA ALA A 2 4.25 -8.98 -18.96
C ALA A 2 3.29 -8.81 -20.13
N ASN A 3 2.26 -9.65 -20.21
CA ASN A 3 1.18 -9.51 -21.18
C ASN A 3 0.32 -8.25 -20.95
N ALA A 4 0.49 -7.56 -19.81
CA ALA A 4 -0.14 -6.27 -19.55
C ALA A 4 0.81 -5.09 -19.88
N GLY A 5 1.99 -5.36 -20.47
CA GLY A 5 2.95 -4.33 -20.89
C GLY A 5 3.95 -3.91 -19.81
N HIS A 6 3.99 -4.58 -18.65
CA HIS A 6 4.90 -4.24 -17.56
C HIS A 6 6.15 -5.12 -17.53
N THR A 7 7.28 -4.54 -17.13
CA THR A 7 8.53 -5.24 -16.84
C THR A 7 8.78 -5.31 -15.34
N TRP A 8 9.40 -6.39 -14.85
CA TRP A 8 9.82 -6.50 -13.45
C TRP A 8 11.26 -6.97 -13.34
N THR A 9 11.89 -6.57 -12.25
CA THR A 9 13.19 -7.09 -11.80
C THR A 9 12.98 -7.82 -10.48
N VAL A 10 13.52 -9.04 -10.36
CA VAL A 10 13.53 -9.77 -9.08
C VAL A 10 14.96 -9.74 -8.55
N SER A 11 15.13 -9.25 -7.32
CA SER A 11 16.42 -9.22 -6.65
C SER A 11 16.27 -9.38 -5.14
N THR A 12 17.15 -10.16 -4.53
CA THR A 12 17.36 -10.22 -3.07
C THR A 12 18.73 -9.65 -2.69
N ALA A 13 19.45 -9.04 -3.64
CA ALA A 13 20.79 -8.52 -3.48
C ALA A 13 20.80 -6.99 -3.35
N GLY A 14 21.85 -6.46 -2.71
CA GLY A 14 22.03 -5.03 -2.47
C GLY A 14 21.09 -4.49 -1.39
N THR A 15 21.20 -3.19 -1.09
CA THR A 15 20.30 -2.51 -0.15
C THR A 15 19.13 -1.90 -0.93
N LEU A 16 17.90 -2.19 -0.51
CA LEU A 16 16.71 -1.50 -1.02
C LEU A 16 16.59 -0.16 -0.29
N ASN A 17 17.17 0.87 -0.90
CA ASN A 17 17.16 2.25 -0.44
C ASN A 17 16.32 3.15 -1.37
N LEU A 18 16.11 4.40 -0.98
CA LEU A 18 15.27 5.34 -1.72
C LEU A 18 15.74 5.55 -3.16
N SER A 19 17.05 5.72 -3.36
CA SER A 19 17.64 5.96 -4.69
C SER A 19 17.38 4.79 -5.65
N LEU A 20 17.39 3.55 -5.17
CA LEU A 20 17.06 2.40 -5.98
C LEU A 20 15.57 2.35 -6.30
N MET A 21 14.71 2.53 -5.30
CA MET A 21 13.24 2.46 -5.46
C MET A 21 12.70 3.49 -6.44
N GLN A 22 13.29 4.68 -6.49
CA GLN A 22 12.91 5.74 -7.44
C GLN A 22 13.10 5.38 -8.92
N ASN A 23 13.81 4.29 -9.25
CA ASN A 23 13.94 3.80 -10.62
C ASN A 23 12.78 2.87 -11.04
N TYR A 24 11.81 2.63 -10.15
CA TYR A 24 10.69 1.72 -10.38
C TYR A 24 9.35 2.43 -10.12
N ASP A 25 8.34 2.10 -10.92
CA ASP A 25 6.98 2.60 -10.75
C ASP A 25 6.27 2.03 -9.51
N ALA A 26 6.67 0.81 -9.12
CA ALA A 26 6.13 0.12 -7.96
C ALA A 26 7.14 -0.91 -7.39
N ILE A 27 7.04 -1.14 -6.08
CA ILE A 27 7.85 -2.10 -5.34
C ILE A 27 6.93 -3.19 -4.76
N PHE A 28 7.30 -4.46 -4.93
CA PHE A 28 6.56 -5.61 -4.42
C PHE A 28 7.40 -6.34 -3.38
N LEU A 29 6.87 -6.48 -2.16
CA LEU A 29 7.57 -7.00 -1.00
C LEU A 29 6.80 -8.17 -0.39
N GLY A 30 7.53 -9.15 0.12
CA GLY A 30 6.98 -10.27 0.88
C GLY A 30 8.12 -11.03 1.56
N GLY A 31 7.92 -11.41 2.83
CA GLY A 31 9.00 -11.90 3.68
C GLY A 31 9.54 -10.80 4.56
N TYR A 32 10.75 -11.00 5.09
CA TYR A 32 11.56 -9.92 5.61
C TYR A 32 12.96 -10.07 5.01
N TYR A 33 13.62 -8.94 4.77
CA TYR A 33 14.99 -8.94 4.31
C TYR A 33 15.77 -7.84 5.02
N THR A 34 16.93 -8.20 5.56
CA THR A 34 17.77 -7.31 6.38
C THR A 34 18.36 -6.14 5.57
N ASN A 35 18.18 -6.13 4.26
CA ASN A 35 18.66 -5.13 3.33
C ASN A 35 17.62 -4.06 2.98
N ILE A 36 16.42 -4.09 3.56
CA ILE A 36 15.38 -3.07 3.35
C ILE A 36 15.54 -1.96 4.40
N VAL A 37 15.66 -0.72 3.94
CA VAL A 37 15.70 0.46 4.82
C VAL A 37 14.27 0.98 5.00
N ILE A 38 13.66 0.72 6.15
CA ILE A 38 12.24 1.05 6.42
C ILE A 38 11.97 2.56 6.26
N ALA A 39 12.85 3.42 6.74
CA ALA A 39 12.69 4.87 6.62
C ALA A 39 12.63 5.33 5.15
N ASP A 40 13.46 4.74 4.29
CA ASP A 40 13.47 5.03 2.85
C ASP A 40 12.19 4.51 2.17
N LEU A 41 11.64 3.38 2.62
CA LEU A 41 10.40 2.83 2.09
C LEU A 41 9.21 3.73 2.43
N ILE A 42 9.16 4.23 3.67
CA ILE A 42 8.18 5.25 4.09
C ILE A 42 8.32 6.49 3.20
N GLN A 43 9.55 7.00 3.04
CA GLN A 43 9.80 8.20 2.23
C GLN A 43 9.45 7.99 0.75
N TYR A 44 9.69 6.80 0.20
CA TYR A 44 9.32 6.45 -1.17
C TYR A 44 7.80 6.55 -1.38
N VAL A 45 7.00 5.98 -0.48
CA VAL A 45 5.53 6.07 -0.55
C VAL A 45 5.05 7.52 -0.36
N GLN A 46 5.61 8.25 0.61
CA GLN A 46 5.28 9.66 0.82
C GLN A 46 5.59 10.55 -0.41
N ASN A 47 6.55 10.15 -1.23
CA ASN A 47 6.90 10.82 -2.49
C ASN A 47 6.02 10.37 -3.68
N GLY A 48 4.96 9.58 -3.45
CA GLY A 48 4.05 9.08 -4.48
C GLY A 48 4.44 7.72 -5.08
N GLY A 49 5.42 7.04 -4.49
CA GLY A 49 5.80 5.67 -4.88
C GLY A 49 4.76 4.63 -4.47
N ASN A 50 4.64 3.55 -5.24
CA ASN A 50 3.65 2.50 -5.01
C ASN A 50 4.29 1.26 -4.37
N VAL A 51 3.68 0.72 -3.31
CA VAL A 51 4.16 -0.49 -2.64
C VAL A 51 3.03 -1.50 -2.50
N TYR A 52 3.31 -2.73 -2.90
CA TYR A 52 2.54 -3.90 -2.48
C TYR A 52 3.34 -4.66 -1.42
N LEU A 53 2.74 -4.89 -0.25
CA LEU A 53 3.34 -5.64 0.85
C LEU A 53 2.48 -6.86 1.17
N MET A 54 3.07 -8.04 1.05
CA MET A 54 2.50 -9.31 1.47
C MET A 54 2.98 -9.66 2.88
N GLY A 55 2.04 -9.77 3.83
CA GLY A 55 2.27 -10.38 5.14
C GLY A 55 2.01 -11.89 5.14
N GLY A 56 2.27 -12.58 6.25
CA GLY A 56 1.90 -13.99 6.37
C GLY A 56 2.82 -14.98 5.65
N THR A 57 4.06 -14.59 5.38
CA THR A 57 4.95 -15.38 4.50
C THR A 57 5.60 -16.57 5.22
N GLY A 58 5.49 -16.64 6.54
CA GLY A 58 6.16 -17.65 7.36
C GLY A 58 7.57 -17.27 7.76
N ALA A 59 8.14 -16.20 7.19
CA ALA A 59 9.51 -15.79 7.45
C ALA A 59 9.66 -15.30 8.90
N GLY A 60 10.35 -16.06 9.76
CA GLY A 60 10.61 -15.68 11.15
C GLY A 60 9.39 -15.79 12.08
N GLY A 61 8.22 -16.14 11.53
CA GLY A 61 6.97 -16.27 12.25
C GLY A 61 6.19 -14.95 12.37
N ALA A 62 4.91 -15.07 12.72
CA ALA A 62 3.95 -13.96 12.70
C ALA A 62 4.41 -12.72 13.50
N ALA A 63 4.96 -12.94 14.70
CA ALA A 63 5.43 -11.87 15.57
C ALA A 63 6.65 -11.14 14.99
N PHE A 64 7.54 -11.87 14.31
CA PHE A 64 8.71 -11.27 13.69
C PHE A 64 8.33 -10.46 12.45
N GLU A 65 7.45 -10.99 11.58
CA GLU A 65 6.92 -10.26 10.42
C GLU A 65 6.21 -8.97 10.86
N ALA A 66 5.33 -9.05 11.86
CA ALA A 66 4.66 -7.88 12.41
C ALA A 66 5.67 -6.89 13.01
N GLY A 67 6.64 -7.36 13.79
CA GLY A 67 7.69 -6.51 14.37
C GLY A 67 8.53 -5.77 13.33
N PHE A 68 8.82 -6.42 12.19
CA PHE A 68 9.59 -5.82 11.11
C PHE A 68 8.75 -4.84 10.26
N TRP A 69 7.52 -5.20 9.92
CA TRP A 69 6.68 -4.41 9.00
C TRP A 69 5.86 -3.32 9.69
N ASN A 70 5.52 -3.45 10.97
CA ASN A 70 4.70 -2.45 11.66
C ASN A 70 5.35 -1.05 11.73
N PRO A 71 6.68 -0.87 11.85
CA PRO A 71 7.27 0.45 11.70
C PRO A 71 6.95 1.14 10.36
N PHE A 72 6.87 0.38 9.26
CA PHE A 72 6.40 0.90 7.96
C PHE A 72 4.89 1.11 7.95
N LEU A 73 4.10 0.09 8.30
CA LEU A 73 2.63 0.15 8.25
C LEU A 73 2.03 1.24 9.16
N ASN A 74 2.58 1.41 10.36
CA ASN A 74 2.11 2.40 11.34
C ASN A 74 2.27 3.84 10.82
N ALA A 75 3.24 4.09 9.92
CA ALA A 75 3.39 5.39 9.28
C ALA A 75 2.21 5.74 8.33
N PHE A 76 1.37 4.74 8.03
CA PHE A 76 0.21 4.82 7.13
C PHE A 76 -1.08 4.37 7.82
N GLY A 77 -1.13 4.40 9.16
CA GLY A 77 -2.34 4.07 9.91
C GLY A 77 -2.75 2.59 9.87
N LEU A 78 -1.84 1.69 9.48
CA LEU A 78 -2.11 0.25 9.40
C LEU A 78 -1.18 -0.54 10.33
N SER A 79 -1.55 -1.77 10.66
CA SER A 79 -0.69 -2.67 11.44
C SER A 79 -1.01 -4.14 11.20
N PHE A 80 0.02 -4.99 11.26
CA PHE A 80 -0.13 -6.43 11.38
C PHE A 80 -0.26 -6.87 12.84
N THR A 81 -1.20 -7.80 13.05
CA THR A 81 -1.30 -8.55 14.31
C THR A 81 -0.11 -9.51 14.43
N PRO A 82 0.56 -9.63 15.60
CA PRO A 82 1.72 -10.51 15.79
C PRO A 82 1.34 -12.00 15.95
N SER A 83 0.25 -12.42 15.32
CA SER A 83 -0.23 -13.80 15.27
C SER A 83 -0.80 -14.10 13.89
N TYR A 84 -0.72 -15.37 13.52
CA TYR A 84 -1.31 -15.88 12.30
C TYR A 84 -2.80 -16.14 12.51
N ASN A 85 -3.61 -15.79 11.50
CA ASN A 85 -5.07 -15.81 11.58
C ASN A 85 -5.71 -17.18 11.28
N GLY A 86 -4.94 -18.13 10.74
CA GLY A 86 -5.43 -19.48 10.41
C GLY A 86 -6.38 -19.54 9.22
N ILE A 87 -6.54 -18.44 8.47
CA ILE A 87 -7.50 -18.35 7.37
C ILE A 87 -6.89 -18.96 6.11
N GLY A 88 -7.57 -19.94 5.52
CA GLY A 88 -7.08 -20.66 4.34
C GLY A 88 -8.18 -20.99 3.34
N GLY A 89 -7.80 -21.01 2.05
CA GLY A 89 -8.68 -21.35 0.93
C GLY A 89 -8.90 -20.18 -0.02
N ASN A 90 -9.84 -20.36 -0.95
CA ASN A 90 -10.24 -19.29 -1.85
C ASN A 90 -11.20 -18.34 -1.12
N ILE A 91 -10.71 -17.16 -0.77
CA ILE A 91 -11.47 -16.18 -0.01
C ILE A 91 -12.24 -15.27 -0.99
N PRO A 92 -13.57 -15.18 -0.87
CA PRO A 92 -14.36 -14.27 -1.70
C PRO A 92 -13.92 -12.82 -1.51
N ILE A 93 -13.85 -12.08 -2.60
CA ILE A 93 -13.61 -10.64 -2.54
C ILE A 93 -14.96 -9.93 -2.54
N ASN A 94 -15.25 -9.28 -1.41
CA ASN A 94 -16.48 -8.54 -1.14
C ASN A 94 -16.23 -7.03 -1.01
N SER A 95 -15.29 -6.51 -1.79
CA SER A 95 -14.95 -5.08 -1.82
C SER A 95 -15.22 -4.50 -3.21
N PRO A 96 -15.85 -3.31 -3.32
CA PRO A 96 -16.02 -2.61 -4.59
C PRO A 96 -14.73 -1.91 -5.05
N HIS A 97 -13.62 -2.01 -4.29
CA HIS A 97 -12.40 -1.27 -4.57
C HIS A 97 -11.80 -1.67 -5.94
N PRO A 98 -11.36 -0.72 -6.79
CA PRO A 98 -10.90 -1.00 -8.15
C PRO A 98 -9.74 -2.01 -8.26
N ILE A 99 -8.92 -2.17 -7.21
CA ILE A 99 -7.82 -3.17 -7.20
C ILE A 99 -8.33 -4.62 -7.35
N PHE A 100 -9.62 -4.84 -7.07
CA PHE A 100 -10.28 -6.12 -7.19
C PHE A 100 -11.22 -6.21 -8.40
N ALA A 101 -11.15 -5.27 -9.34
CA ALA A 101 -11.97 -5.32 -10.55
C ALA A 101 -11.77 -6.64 -11.31
N GLY A 102 -12.86 -7.39 -11.48
CA GLY A 102 -12.83 -8.71 -12.13
C GLY A 102 -12.28 -9.86 -11.27
N VAL A 103 -11.95 -9.61 -10.00
CA VAL A 103 -11.45 -10.63 -9.06
C VAL A 103 -12.57 -11.07 -8.14
N SER A 104 -13.04 -12.31 -8.29
CA SER A 104 -14.12 -12.86 -7.44
C SER A 104 -13.61 -13.48 -6.14
N GLN A 105 -12.41 -14.04 -6.15
CA GLN A 105 -11.78 -14.71 -5.02
C GLN A 105 -10.26 -14.68 -5.13
N LEU A 106 -9.57 -14.68 -4.00
CA LEU A 106 -8.13 -14.83 -3.90
C LEU A 106 -7.78 -15.97 -2.95
N PHE A 107 -6.86 -16.83 -3.37
CA PHE A 107 -6.35 -17.89 -2.50
C PHE A 107 -5.48 -17.30 -1.39
N GLN A 108 -5.74 -17.72 -0.16
CA GLN A 108 -4.94 -17.40 1.02
C GLN A 108 -4.59 -18.70 1.75
N HIS A 109 -3.45 -18.71 2.42
CA HIS A 109 -3.06 -19.82 3.28
C HIS A 109 -2.31 -19.28 4.48
N ASN A 110 -3.09 -18.84 5.45
CA ASN A 110 -2.69 -18.11 6.64
C ASN A 110 -2.27 -16.65 6.36
N GLY A 111 -2.14 -15.86 7.42
CA GLY A 111 -1.67 -14.48 7.30
C GLY A 111 -1.65 -13.72 8.62
N ASN A 112 -0.94 -12.59 8.65
CA ASN A 112 -1.10 -11.60 9.71
C ASN A 112 -2.36 -10.78 9.42
N SER A 113 -3.30 -10.72 10.37
CA SER A 113 -4.47 -9.85 10.23
C SER A 113 -4.06 -8.38 10.25
N ILE A 114 -4.71 -7.59 9.40
CA ILE A 114 -4.49 -6.15 9.29
C ILE A 114 -5.49 -5.40 10.17
N THR A 115 -5.01 -4.41 10.91
CA THR A 115 -5.84 -3.46 11.65
C THR A 115 -5.63 -2.06 11.12
N ASP A 116 -6.73 -1.33 10.97
CA ASP A 116 -6.73 0.11 10.77
C ASP A 116 -6.61 0.80 12.13
N LEU A 117 -5.51 1.53 12.32
CA LEU A 117 -5.20 2.27 13.53
C LEU A 117 -5.83 3.67 13.55
N GLU A 118 -6.23 4.18 12.39
CA GLU A 118 -6.77 5.53 12.19
C GLU A 118 -8.06 5.49 11.36
N PRO A 119 -9.15 4.83 11.82
CA PRO A 119 -10.33 4.58 11.00
C PRO A 119 -11.11 5.85 10.59
N SER A 120 -10.78 7.01 11.16
CA SER A 120 -11.32 8.31 10.74
C SER A 120 -10.52 8.95 9.60
N ASN A 121 -9.32 8.44 9.29
CA ASN A 121 -8.48 8.93 8.22
C ASN A 121 -8.93 8.27 6.91
N PRO A 122 -9.42 9.03 5.91
CA PRO A 122 -9.98 8.44 4.69
C PRO A 122 -8.90 7.84 3.77
N ASN A 123 -7.62 7.99 4.12
CA ASN A 123 -6.51 7.51 3.29
C ASN A 123 -6.16 6.05 3.57
N ASN A 124 -6.47 5.50 4.74
CA ASN A 124 -6.26 4.09 5.08
C ASN A 124 -7.60 3.38 5.24
N GLU A 125 -7.66 2.13 4.79
CA GLU A 125 -8.85 1.31 4.92
C GLU A 125 -8.48 -0.17 4.86
N VAL A 126 -9.10 -1.00 5.71
CA VAL A 126 -9.17 -2.45 5.51
C VAL A 126 -10.38 -2.75 4.62
N LEU A 127 -10.11 -3.22 3.40
CA LEU A 127 -11.10 -3.42 2.34
C LEU A 127 -11.89 -4.72 2.46
N VAL A 128 -11.28 -5.75 3.03
CA VAL A 128 -11.83 -7.10 3.07
C VAL A 128 -11.58 -7.69 4.44
N PHE A 129 -12.65 -8.22 5.03
CA PHE A 129 -12.61 -8.94 6.29
C PHE A 129 -13.05 -10.39 6.09
N SER A 130 -12.49 -11.28 6.88
CA SER A 130 -13.01 -12.64 7.03
C SER A 130 -14.35 -12.66 7.77
N GLN A 131 -15.00 -13.83 7.79
CA GLN A 131 -16.25 -14.03 8.54
C GLN A 131 -16.08 -13.73 10.04
N ASP A 132 -14.89 -13.97 10.60
CA ASP A 132 -14.57 -13.74 12.01
C ASP A 132 -14.02 -12.32 12.27
N GLY A 133 -14.13 -11.41 11.29
CA GLY A 133 -13.72 -10.00 11.43
C GLY A 133 -12.22 -9.73 11.32
N GLN A 134 -11.42 -10.71 10.89
CA GLN A 134 -9.98 -10.51 10.63
C GLN A 134 -9.78 -9.72 9.33
N GLY A 135 -9.01 -8.63 9.34
CA GLY A 135 -8.67 -7.85 8.15
C GLY A 135 -7.65 -8.56 7.25
N LEU A 136 -7.95 -8.66 5.95
CA LEU A 136 -7.19 -9.49 4.99
C LEU A 136 -6.49 -8.67 3.91
N TYR A 137 -7.12 -7.60 3.45
CA TYR A 137 -6.57 -6.68 2.46
C TYR A 137 -6.83 -5.26 2.91
N ALA A 138 -5.81 -4.42 2.84
CA ALA A 138 -5.89 -3.01 3.18
C ALA A 138 -5.19 -2.16 2.14
N VAL A 139 -5.54 -0.88 2.12
CA VAL A 139 -4.92 0.12 1.26
C VAL A 139 -4.54 1.34 2.07
N TYR A 140 -3.52 2.03 1.58
CA TYR A 140 -3.26 3.43 1.90
C TYR A 140 -3.16 4.22 0.59
N ILE A 141 -3.82 5.36 0.53
CA ILE A 141 -3.79 6.28 -0.62
C ILE A 141 -3.01 7.52 -0.21
N VAL A 142 -1.94 7.84 -0.94
CA VAL A 142 -1.21 9.10 -0.75
C VAL A 142 -2.12 10.24 -1.22
N PRO A 143 -2.52 11.18 -0.35
CA PRO A 143 -3.37 12.27 -0.78
C PRO A 143 -2.59 13.18 -1.74
N GLU A 144 -3.20 13.48 -2.90
CA GLU A 144 -2.64 14.42 -3.87
C GLU A 144 -2.31 15.75 -3.17
N PRO A 145 -1.11 16.33 -3.39
CA PRO A 145 -0.78 17.63 -2.82
C PRO A 145 -1.84 18.65 -3.26
N ALA A 146 -2.47 19.33 -2.28
CA ALA A 146 -3.49 20.37 -2.50
C ALA A 146 -3.04 21.49 -3.48
N SER A 147 -1.74 21.56 -3.78
CA SER A 147 -1.11 22.39 -4.81
C SER A 147 -1.73 22.24 -6.21
N LEU A 148 -2.20 21.05 -6.60
CA LEU A 148 -2.84 20.84 -7.91
C LEU A 148 -4.22 21.52 -8.00
N LEU A 149 -4.95 21.58 -6.89
CA LEU A 149 -6.20 22.36 -6.78
C LEU A 149 -5.92 23.88 -6.82
N ALA A 150 -4.84 24.33 -6.19
CA ALA A 150 -4.45 25.75 -6.20
C ALA A 150 -4.04 26.25 -7.60
N LEU A 151 -3.36 25.42 -8.41
CA LEU A 151 -3.03 25.74 -9.80
C LEU A 151 -4.28 25.90 -10.69
N GLY A 152 -5.31 25.07 -10.47
CA GLY A 152 -6.58 25.16 -11.20
C GLY A 152 -7.36 26.45 -10.89
N VAL A 153 -7.41 26.86 -9.62
CA VAL A 153 -8.09 28.10 -9.20
C VAL A 153 -7.29 29.35 -9.63
N GLY A 154 -5.96 29.30 -9.57
CA GLY A 154 -5.09 30.40 -9.99
C GLY A 154 -5.22 30.75 -11.47
N LEU A 155 -5.29 29.74 -12.36
CA LEU A 155 -5.49 29.94 -13.79
C LEU A 155 -6.89 30.50 -14.13
N ALA A 156 -7.94 30.06 -13.44
CA ALA A 156 -9.29 30.60 -13.60
C ALA A 156 -9.38 32.08 -13.16
N GLY A 157 -8.71 32.45 -12.07
CA GLY A 157 -8.62 33.84 -11.60
C GLY A 157 -7.95 34.78 -12.60
N VAL A 158 -6.83 34.35 -13.21
CA VAL A 158 -6.09 35.16 -14.19
C VAL A 158 -6.87 35.34 -15.50
N VAL A 159 -7.61 34.32 -15.95
CA VAL A 159 -8.49 34.42 -17.14
C VAL A 159 -9.70 35.31 -16.87
N GLY A 160 -10.29 35.24 -15.67
CA GLY A 160 -11.39 36.10 -15.25
C GLY A 160 -11.01 37.59 -15.18
N LEU A 161 -9.81 37.91 -14.68
CA LEU A 161 -9.31 39.28 -14.62
C LEU A 161 -8.98 39.88 -16.00
N ARG A 162 -8.54 39.07 -16.97
CA ARG A 162 -8.27 39.55 -18.35
C ARG A 162 -9.54 39.89 -19.13
N ARG A 163 -10.67 39.23 -18.86
CA ARG A 163 -11.94 39.51 -19.55
C ARG A 163 -12.67 40.77 -19.06
N ARG A 164 -12.38 41.25 -17.84
CA ARG A 164 -12.97 42.49 -17.30
C ARG A 164 -12.30 43.79 -17.77
N ARG A 165 -11.23 43.71 -18.57
CA ARG A 165 -10.46 44.88 -19.04
C ARG A 165 -10.54 45.10 -20.56
N ARG A 166 -11.59 44.62 -21.23
CA ARG A 166 -11.90 44.96 -22.62
C ARG A 166 -13.33 45.46 -22.73
#